data_AF-A0A512J8M4-F1
#
_entry.id   AF-A0A512J8M4-F1
#
_cell.length_a   1.000
_cell.length_b   1.000
_cell.length_c   1.000
_cell.angle_alpha   90.00
_cell.angle_beta   90.00
_cell.angle_gamma   90.00
#
_symmetry.space_group_name_H-M   'P 1'
#
loop_
_entity.id
_entity.type
_entity.pdbx_description
1 polymer ?
#
loop_
_entity_poly.entity_id
_entity_poly.type
_entity_poly.pdbx_seq_one_letter_code
_entity_poly.pdbx_strand_id
1 'polypeptide(L)' 'MPSNTTTDGLPQGAITFRGRGLAVTDGRRLSLHVCPECSHKNDARAAEKGYCNWCAYVPSPADAVPVSGSR' A
#
# COMPACT_ATOMS: atom_id res chain seq x y z
N MET A 1 -26.17 8.97 -20.26
CA MET A 1 -25.08 9.44 -19.38
C MET A 1 -24.05 8.31 -19.37
N PRO A 2 -22.79 8.51 -19.80
CA PRO A 2 -21.84 7.42 -19.77
C PRO A 2 -21.41 7.17 -18.32
N SER A 3 -21.74 5.98 -17.82
CA SER A 3 -21.26 5.45 -16.55
C SER A 3 -19.75 5.36 -16.61
N ASN A 4 -19.07 6.19 -15.82
CA ASN A 4 -17.61 6.18 -15.74
C ASN A 4 -17.23 4.92 -14.95
N THR A 5 -16.80 3.88 -15.65
CA THR A 5 -16.14 2.71 -15.08
C THR A 5 -14.80 3.16 -14.50
N THR A 6 -14.82 3.75 -13.31
CA THR A 6 -13.61 4.05 -12.56
C THR A 6 -13.09 2.71 -12.07
N THR A 7 -12.06 2.20 -12.74
CA THR A 7 -11.11 1.25 -12.16
C THR A 7 -10.79 1.75 -10.76
N ASP A 8 -11.24 1.01 -9.75
CA ASP A 8 -11.08 1.30 -8.32
C ASP A 8 -9.58 1.24 -7.99
N GLY A 9 -8.88 2.32 -8.32
CA GLY A 9 -7.44 2.46 -8.18
C GLY A 9 -7.11 2.86 -6.75
N LEU A 10 -6.16 2.15 -6.15
CA LEU A 10 -5.61 2.46 -4.83
C LEU A 10 -5.39 3.98 -4.66
N PRO A 11 -5.74 4.57 -3.50
CA PRO A 11 -5.59 6.00 -3.28
C PRO A 11 -4.12 6.40 -3.42
N GLN A 12 -3.84 7.43 -4.23
CA GLN A 12 -2.46 7.88 -4.47
C GLN A 12 -1.83 8.49 -3.20
N GLY A 13 -0.56 8.22 -2.98
CA GLY A 13 0.22 8.73 -1.84
C GLY A 13 0.56 7.65 -0.81
N ALA A 14 0.83 8.10 0.42
CA ALA A 14 1.16 7.21 1.52
C ALA A 14 -0.10 6.56 2.10
N ILE A 15 -0.03 5.25 2.28
CA ILE A 15 -1.12 4.41 2.78
C ILE A 15 -0.63 3.48 3.89
N THR A 16 -1.55 3.05 4.74
CA THR A 16 -1.38 1.96 5.70
C THR A 16 -2.37 0.84 5.39
N PHE A 17 -2.17 -0.32 5.98
CA PHE A 17 -3.11 -1.45 5.89
C PHE A 17 -3.75 -1.67 7.24
N ARG A 18 -5.05 -1.40 7.36
CA ARG A 18 -5.78 -1.43 8.65
C ARG A 18 -5.09 -0.60 9.74
N GLY A 19 -4.50 0.55 9.39
CA GLY A 19 -3.78 1.42 10.32
C GLY A 19 -2.38 0.95 10.71
N ARG A 20 -1.82 -0.08 10.04
CA ARG A 20 -0.47 -0.61 10.30
C ARG A 20 0.40 -0.60 9.05
N GLY A 21 1.71 -0.68 9.27
CA GLY A 21 2.69 -0.67 8.18
C GLY A 21 2.73 0.65 7.42
N LEU A 22 3.47 0.67 6.32
CA LEU A 22 3.58 1.84 5.46
C LEU A 22 3.85 1.39 4.03
N ALA A 23 3.04 1.88 3.10
CA ALA A 23 3.31 1.79 1.68
C ALA A 23 3.07 3.13 1.01
N VAL A 24 3.66 3.30 -0.17
CA VAL A 24 3.35 4.42 -1.06
C VAL A 24 2.81 3.83 -2.36
N THR A 25 1.79 4.44 -2.93
CA THR A 25 1.21 4.03 -4.20
C THR A 25 0.97 5.23 -5.10
N ASP A 26 1.13 5.05 -6.41
CA ASP A 26 0.80 6.03 -7.45
C ASP A 26 -0.59 5.74 -8.08
N GLY A 27 -1.36 4.84 -7.46
CA GLY A 27 -2.65 4.34 -7.95
C GLY A 27 -2.54 3.19 -8.95
N ARG A 28 -1.33 2.81 -9.38
CA ARG A 28 -1.10 1.69 -10.30
C ARG A 28 -0.09 0.69 -9.77
N ARG A 29 0.92 1.16 -9.05
CA ARG A 29 1.93 0.36 -8.36
C ARG A 29 1.94 0.68 -6.87
N LEU A 30 2.37 -0.31 -6.09
CA LEU A 30 2.46 -0.23 -4.66
C LEU A 30 3.87 -0.57 -4.20
N SER A 31 4.47 0.33 -3.44
CA SER A 31 5.76 0.14 -2.80
C SER A 31 5.56 -0.09 -1.31
N LEU A 32 5.72 -1.33 -0.86
CA LEU A 32 5.55 -1.70 0.56
C LEU A 32 6.85 -1.45 1.33
N HIS A 33 6.91 -0.38 2.12
CA HIS A 33 8.09 -0.01 2.90
C HIS A 33 8.16 -0.72 4.26
N VAL A 34 7.03 -0.83 4.98
CA VAL A 34 6.95 -1.50 6.28
C VAL A 34 5.80 -2.48 6.28
N CYS A 35 6.07 -3.74 6.61
CA CYS A 35 5.03 -4.77 6.65
C CYS A 35 4.08 -4.58 7.85
N PRO A 36 2.76 -4.62 7.66
CA PRO A 36 1.78 -4.49 8.75
C PRO A 36 1.75 -5.71 9.69
N GLU A 37 2.21 -6.88 9.22
CA GLU A 37 2.19 -8.14 9.99
C GLU A 37 3.45 -8.31 10.85
N CYS A 38 4.63 -8.26 10.24
CA CYS A 38 5.89 -8.53 10.94
C CYS A 38 6.67 -7.27 11.34
N SER A 39 6.17 -6.07 11.02
CA SER A 39 6.80 -4.77 11.31
C SER A 39 8.21 -4.56 10.71
N HIS A 40 8.72 -5.50 9.91
CA HIS A 40 10.00 -5.34 9.23
C HIS A 40 9.90 -4.33 8.09
N LYS A 41 10.99 -3.57 7.93
CA LYS A 41 11.19 -2.67 6.80
C LYS A 41 11.72 -3.46 5.61
N ASN A 42 11.08 -3.29 4.45
CA ASN A 42 11.64 -3.73 3.18
C ASN A 42 12.72 -2.73 2.73
N ASP A 43 13.80 -3.23 2.16
CA ASP A 43 14.74 -2.41 1.40
C ASP A 43 14.07 -1.86 0.12
N ALA A 44 14.68 -0.86 -0.52
CA ALA A 44 14.07 -0.16 -1.64
C ALA A 44 13.65 -1.12 -2.79
N ARG A 45 14.51 -2.08 -3.14
CA ARG A 45 14.22 -3.05 -4.21
C ARG A 45 13.11 -4.03 -3.84
N ALA A 46 13.01 -4.47 -2.58
CA ALA A 46 11.90 -5.32 -2.16
C ALA A 46 10.59 -4.53 -2.05
N ALA A 47 10.66 -3.27 -1.61
CA ALA A 47 9.48 -2.44 -1.45
C ALA A 47 8.70 -2.30 -2.76
N GLU A 48 9.37 -2.01 -3.87
CA GLU A 48 8.77 -1.87 -5.20
C GLU A 48 8.06 -3.13 -5.71
N LYS A 49 8.33 -4.31 -5.14
CA LYS A 49 7.62 -5.54 -5.49
C LYS A 49 6.20 -5.60 -4.91
N GLY A 50 5.90 -4.74 -3.94
CA GLY A 50 4.59 -4.65 -3.31
C GLY A 50 4.26 -5.77 -2.32
N TYR A 51 5.23 -6.59 -1.90
CA TYR A 51 5.04 -7.62 -0.86
C TYR A 51 6.20 -7.61 0.15
N CYS A 52 6.00 -8.22 1.31
CA CYS A 52 7.04 -8.30 2.34
C CYS A 52 8.06 -9.40 2.01
N ASN A 53 9.34 -9.06 1.93
CA ASN A 53 10.40 -10.05 1.65
C ASN A 53 10.74 -10.94 2.87
N TRP A 54 10.23 -10.60 4.06
CA TRP A 54 10.53 -11.30 5.31
C TRP A 54 9.52 -12.41 5.63
N CYS A 55 8.23 -12.10 5.54
CA CYS A 55 7.15 -13.04 5.86
C CYS A 55 6.25 -13.39 4.67
N ALA A 56 6.60 -12.93 3.46
CA ALA A 56 5.81 -13.12 2.24
C ALA A 56 4.38 -12.52 2.29
N TYR A 57 4.10 -11.59 3.21
CA TYR A 57 2.81 -10.89 3.24
C TYR A 57 2.55 -10.15 1.92
N VAL A 58 1.37 -10.39 1.34
CA VAL A 58 0.87 -9.73 0.14
C VAL A 58 -0.28 -8.79 0.56
N PRO A 59 -0.16 -7.47 0.34
CA PRO A 59 -1.20 -6.53 0.72
C PRO A 59 -2.46 -6.64 -0.14
N SER A 60 -3.63 -6.46 0.50
CA SER A 60 -4.91 -6.33 -0.19
C SER A 60 -5.27 -4.85 -0.37
N PRO A 61 -5.67 -4.41 -1.58
CA PRO A 61 -6.15 -3.05 -1.80
C PRO A 61 -7.34 -2.66 -0.91
N ALA A 62 -8.20 -3.63 -0.55
CA ALA A 62 -9.37 -3.40 0.30
C ALA A 62 -9.01 -3.01 1.74
N ASP A 63 -7.79 -3.34 2.19
CA ASP A 63 -7.29 -2.99 3.52
C ASP A 63 -6.53 -1.66 3.52
N ALA A 64 -6.25 -1.09 2.35
CA ALA A 64 -5.45 0.11 2.19
C ALA A 64 -6.25 1.35 2.57
N VAL A 65 -5.69 2.14 3.49
CA VAL A 65 -6.25 3.42 3.93
C VAL A 65 -5.19 4.51 3.83
N PRO A 66 -5.52 5.74 3.40
CA PRO A 66 -4.56 6.84 3.40
C PRO A 66 -3.93 7.04 4.79
N VAL A 67 -2.64 7.37 4.82
CA VAL A 67 -2.03 7.85 6.06
C VAL A 67 -2.67 9.20 6.37
N SER A 68 -3.47 9.24 7.45
CA SER A 68 -4.02 10.49 7.96
C SER A 68 -2.88 11.34 8.53
N GLY A 69 -2.29 12.17 7.68
CA GLY A 69 -1.50 13.31 8.15
C GLY A 69 -2.46 14.33 8.75
N SER A 70 -2.42 14.48 10.08
CA SER A 70 -2.93 15.69 10.73
C SER A 70 -2.31 16.91 10.04
N ARG A 71 -3.15 17.79 9.48
CA ARG A 71 -2.75 19.13 9.03
C ARG A 71 -2.16 19.92 10.18
#